data_AF-A0A535MMP7-F1
#
_entry.id   AF-A0A535MMP7-F1
#
_cell.length_a   1.000
_cell.length_b   1.000
_cell.length_c   1.000
_cell.angle_alpha   90.00
_cell.angle_beta   90.00
_cell.angle_gamma   90.00
#
_symmetry.space_group_name_H-M   'P 1'
#
loop_
_entity.id
_entity.type
_entity.pdbx_description
1 polymer ?
#
loop_
_entity_poly.entity_id
_entity_poly.type
_entity_poly.pdbx_seq_one_letter_code
_entity_poly.pdbx_strand_id
1 'polypeptide(L)' 'MTERITPEDVETFERLADLKLKGERRKGAADILSVWVPAANELSRKMAEPRHRGLTPNVRFTHPFSEEVVER' A
#
# COMPACT_ATOMS: atom_id res chain seq x y z
N MET A 1 -16.97 -2.76 9.31
CA MET A 1 -16.04 -1.96 10.12
C MET A 1 -14.71 -2.01 9.42
N THR A 2 -14.17 -0.88 8.99
CA THR A 2 -12.84 -0.86 8.38
C THR A 2 -11.83 -0.98 9.52
N GLU A 3 -11.19 -2.13 9.63
CA GLU A 3 -10.16 -2.37 10.63
C GLU A 3 -9.01 -1.40 10.38
N ARG A 4 -8.69 -0.58 11.40
CA ARG A 4 -7.65 0.45 11.31
C ARG A 4 -6.32 -0.20 11.66
N ILE A 5 -5.31 0.01 10.83
CA ILE A 5 -3.95 -0.46 11.11
C ILE A 5 -3.32 0.49 12.14
N THR A 6 -2.79 -0.08 13.22
CA THR A 6 -2.17 0.69 14.30
C THR A 6 -0.64 0.74 14.16
N PRO A 7 0.05 1.64 14.89
CA PRO A 7 1.52 1.63 14.94
C PRO A 7 2.10 0.28 15.41
N GLU A 8 1.42 -0.44 16.31
CA GLU A 8 1.84 -1.75 16.81
C GLU A 8 1.74 -2.84 15.73
N ASP A 9 0.74 -2.77 14.86
CA ASP A 9 0.65 -3.62 13.68
C ASP A 9 1.83 -3.35 12.74
N VAL A 10 2.17 -2.07 12.55
CA VAL A 10 3.33 -1.67 11.74
C VAL A 10 4.63 -2.19 12.32
N GLU A 11 4.82 -2.20 13.64
CA GLU A 11 6.00 -2.83 14.26
C GLU A 11 6.11 -4.33 13.96
N THR A 12 4.97 -5.02 13.81
CA THR A 12 4.97 -6.41 13.36
C THR A 12 5.37 -6.51 11.88
N PHE A 13 4.88 -5.62 11.02
CA PHE A 13 5.29 -5.56 9.62
C PHE A 13 6.78 -5.21 9.45
N GLU A 14 7.35 -4.32 10.27
CA GLU A 14 8.78 -3.99 10.26
C GLU A 14 9.65 -5.23 10.46
N ARG A 15 9.26 -6.08 11.42
CA ARG A 15 9.99 -7.32 11.72
C ARG A 15 9.90 -8.31 10.57
N LEU A 16 8.73 -8.43 9.94
CA LEU A 16 8.51 -9.35 8.82
C LEU A 16 9.22 -8.88 7.54
N ALA A 17 9.29 -7.57 7.32
CA ALA A 17 9.91 -6.97 6.15
C ALA A 17 11.41 -6.68 6.32
N ASP A 18 11.97 -6.96 7.51
CA ASP A 18 13.33 -6.57 7.92
C ASP A 18 13.66 -5.09 7.61
N LEU A 19 12.67 -4.21 7.84
CA LEU A 19 12.77 -2.79 7.54
C LEU A 19 12.40 -1.96 8.76
N LYS A 20 13.41 -1.52 9.52
CA LYS A 20 13.19 -0.71 10.71
C LYS A 20 12.81 0.72 10.35
N LEU A 21 11.69 1.21 10.88
CA LEU A 21 11.30 2.62 10.76
C LEU A 21 11.52 3.35 12.10
N LYS A 22 11.67 4.67 12.00
CA LYS A 22 11.62 5.58 13.16
C LYS A 22 10.16 5.76 13.61
N GLY A 23 9.93 6.10 14.88
CA GLY A 23 8.57 6.21 15.45
C GLY A 23 7.61 7.10 14.66
N GLU A 24 8.06 8.27 14.17
CA GLU A 24 7.23 9.14 13.33
C GLU A 24 6.83 8.50 12.00
N ARG A 25 7.74 7.73 11.39
CA ARG A 25 7.47 6.99 10.15
C ARG A 25 6.50 5.82 10.37
N ARG A 26 6.50 5.19 11.56
CA ARG A 26 5.49 4.18 11.91
C ARG A 26 4.10 4.75 11.93
N LYS A 27 3.92 5.89 12.60
CA LYS A 27 2.63 6.56 12.65
C LYS A 27 2.14 6.93 11.23
N GLY A 28 3.01 7.52 10.42
CA GLY A 28 2.69 7.83 9.03
C GLY A 28 2.34 6.59 8.20
N ALA A 29 3.07 5.49 8.38
CA ALA A 29 2.76 4.22 7.71
C ALA A 29 1.41 3.64 8.15
N ALA A 30 1.10 3.68 9.45
CA ALA A 30 -0.18 3.21 9.98
C ALA A 30 -1.37 3.98 9.38
N ASP A 31 -1.26 5.31 9.28
CA ASP A 31 -2.28 6.16 8.67
C ASP A 31 -2.46 5.85 7.16
N ILE A 32 -1.36 5.69 6.42
CA ILE A 32 -1.41 5.35 4.98
C ILE A 32 -2.03 3.96 4.77
N LEU A 33 -1.53 2.95 5.50
CA LEU A 33 -1.97 1.56 5.34
C LEU A 33 -3.44 1.38 5.74
N SER A 34 -3.92 2.14 6.74
CA SER A 34 -5.33 2.17 7.13
C SER A 34 -6.26 2.61 6.00
N VAL A 35 -5.77 3.38 5.02
CA VAL A 35 -6.54 3.79 3.83
C VAL A 35 -6.32 2.81 2.69
N TRP A 36 -5.07 2.39 2.46
CA TRP A 36 -4.70 1.61 1.28
C TRP A 36 -5.15 0.15 1.36
N VAL A 37 -5.00 -0.51 2.51
CA VAL A 37 -5.36 -1.93 2.65
C VAL A 37 -6.84 -2.18 2.37
N PRO A 38 -7.80 -1.41 2.93
CA PRO A 38 -9.21 -1.56 2.60
C PRO A 38 -9.51 -1.32 1.11
N ALA A 39 -8.89 -0.30 0.50
CA ALA A 39 -9.07 -0.01 -0.92
C ALA A 39 -8.52 -1.13 -1.82
N ALA A 40 -7.37 -1.71 -1.48
CA ALA A 40 -6.78 -2.84 -2.18
C ALA A 40 -7.64 -4.11 -2.04
N ASN A 41 -8.20 -4.36 -0.86
CA ASN A 41 -9.11 -5.47 -0.62
C ASN A 41 -10.42 -5.32 -1.42
N GLU A 42 -10.97 -4.11 -1.46
CA GLU A 42 -12.14 -3.77 -2.28
C GLU A 42 -11.87 -4.01 -3.76
N LEU A 43 -10.72 -3.54 -4.27
CA LEU A 43 -10.31 -3.78 -5.65
C LEU A 43 -10.17 -5.27 -5.93
N SER A 44 -9.51 -6.02 -5.04
CA SER A 44 -9.34 -7.46 -5.17
C SER A 44 -10.68 -8.18 -5.24
N ARG A 45 -11.65 -7.79 -4.41
CA ARG A 45 -13.01 -8.34 -4.45
C ARG A 45 -13.70 -8.08 -5.79
N LYS A 46 -13.60 -6.86 -6.32
CA LYS A 46 -14.15 -6.52 -7.64
C LYS A 46 -13.48 -7.35 -8.74
N MET A 47 -12.15 -7.43 -8.74
CA MET A 47 -11.38 -8.15 -9.76
C MET A 47 -11.62 -9.66 -9.73
N ALA A 48 -12.04 -10.23 -8.60
CA ALA A 48 -12.40 -11.64 -8.50
C ALA A 48 -13.71 -11.99 -9.25
N GLU A 49 -14.54 -11.01 -9.56
CA GLU A 49 -15.81 -11.23 -10.26
C GLU A 49 -15.57 -11.62 -11.74
N PRO A 50 -16.33 -12.58 -12.31
CA PRO A 50 -16.12 -13.06 -13.67
C PRO A 50 -16.13 -11.95 -14.74
N ARG A 51 -16.94 -10.91 -14.54
CA ARG A 51 -17.06 -9.75 -15.44
C ARG A 51 -15.80 -8.87 -15.49
N HIS A 52 -14.89 -9.01 -14.53
CA HIS A 52 -13.65 -8.22 -14.46
C HIS A 52 -12.39 -9.03 -14.79
N ARG A 53 -12.51 -10.34 -15.10
CA ARG A 53 -11.37 -11.21 -15.42
C ARG A 53 -10.56 -10.79 -16.66
N GLY A 54 -11.19 -10.05 -17.58
CA GLY A 54 -10.53 -9.50 -18.77
C GLY A 54 -9.89 -8.12 -18.56
N LEU A 55 -10.06 -7.51 -17.38
CA LEU A 55 -9.46 -6.22 -17.07
C LEU A 55 -8.01 -6.44 -16.61
N THR A 56 -7.06 -5.91 -17.36
CA THR A 56 -5.67 -5.82 -16.91
C THR A 56 -5.52 -4.57 -16.04
N PRO A 57 -5.14 -4.70 -14.75
CA PRO A 57 -4.87 -3.53 -13.93
C PRO A 57 -3.75 -2.69 -14.58
N ASN A 58 -4.02 -1.42 -14.86
CA ASN A 58 -2.99 -0.51 -15.38
C ASN A 58 -2.13 -0.03 -14.21
N VAL A 59 -1.11 -0.83 -13.85
CA VAL A 59 -0.23 -0.58 -12.70
C VAL A 59 0.87 0.44 -13.06
N ARG A 60 0.51 1.64 -13.48
CA ARG A 60 1.46 2.76 -13.50
C ARG A 60 1.43 3.45 -12.15
N PHE A 61 2.34 3.05 -11.26
CA PHE A 61 2.68 3.84 -10.08
C PHE A 61 3.48 5.06 -10.54
N THR A 62 2.80 6.17 -10.84
CA THR A 62 3.50 7.45 -11.00
C THR A 62 3.92 7.91 -9.61
N HIS A 63 5.19 7.69 -9.27
CA HIS A 63 5.76 8.32 -8.08
C HIS A 63 5.65 9.85 -8.27
N PRO A 64 5.11 10.61 -7.31
CA PRO A 64 4.99 12.06 -7.43
C PRO A 64 6.34 12.81 -7.48
N PHE A 65 7.47 12.11 -7.45
CA PHE A 65 8.84 12.65 -7.47
C PHE A 65 9.78 11.95 -8.46
N SER A 66 9.28 11.23 -9.47
CA SER A 66 10.17 10.76 -10.53
C SER A 66 10.47 11.91 -11.49
N GLU A 67 11.34 12.84 -11.09
CA GLU A 67 12.12 13.55 -12.11
C GLU A 67 12.97 12.49 -12.82
N GLU A 68 12.85 12.43 -14.14
CA GLU A 68 13.68 11.57 -14.98
C GLU A 68 15.15 11.80 -14.61
N VAL A 69 15.79 10.79 -14.03
CA VAL A 69 17.25 10.73 -13.98
C VAL A 69 17.71 10.45 -15.41
N VAL A 70 17.93 11.52 -16.16
CA VAL A 70 18.67 11.46 -17.42
C VAL A 70 20.13 11.24 -17.05
N GLU A 71 20.54 9.98 -17.00
CA GLU A 71 21.95 9.61 -16.96
C GLU A 71 22.59 10.10 -18.26
N ARG A 72 23.56 11.00 -18.14
CA ARG A 72 24.34 11.56 -19.26
C ARG A 72 25.51 10.64 -19.61
#